data_AF-A0A9E3TVX1-F1
#
_entry.id   AF-A0A9E3TVX1-F1
#
_cell.length_a   1.000
_cell.length_b   1.000
_cell.length_c   1.000
_cell.angle_alpha   90.00
_cell.angle_beta   90.00
_cell.angle_gamma   90.00
#
_symmetry.space_group_name_H-M   'P 1'
#
loop_
_entity.id
_entity.type
_entity.pdbx_description
1 polymer ?
#
loop_
_entity_poly.entity_id
_entity_poly.type
_entity_poly.pdbx_seq_one_letter_code
_entity_poly.pdbx_strand_id
1 'polypeptide(L)'
;MSEILEQIDHPFWGTVQRRSGYEGWDLEQAASLPDGTDAKLRFDFDDPNNPTVQDNYSVIRSRWAEIWPRIIDRIAQMKSAYGYGDAPFDPATDWFSISVPEDRIENGAEWSVMLQATEAGWLIDFRGWEDFGGQGVF
;
A
#
# COMPACT_ATOMS: atom_id res chain seq x y z
N MET A 1 11.36 -11.73 -3.06
CA MET A 1 10.36 -11.87 -1.96
C MET A 1 11.08 -11.85 -0.62
N SER A 2 10.65 -11.00 0.30
CA SER A 2 11.20 -10.91 1.66
C SER A 2 10.78 -12.11 2.53
N GLU A 3 11.72 -12.62 3.33
CA GLU A 3 11.49 -13.73 4.28
C GLU A 3 10.58 -13.26 5.43
N ILE A 4 9.60 -14.08 5.80
CA ILE A 4 8.76 -13.84 6.99
C ILE A 4 9.55 -14.23 8.23
N LEU A 5 9.83 -13.26 9.09
CA LEU A 5 10.54 -13.44 10.35
C LEU A 5 9.59 -13.83 11.48
N GLU A 6 8.39 -13.23 11.48
CA GLU A 6 7.41 -13.39 12.54
C GLU A 6 5.99 -13.30 11.96
N GLN A 7 5.04 -14.03 12.55
CA GLN A 7 3.63 -13.96 12.19
C GLN A 7 2.78 -14.09 13.47
N ILE A 8 1.80 -13.21 13.62
CA ILE A 8 0.86 -13.24 14.75
C ILE A 8 -0.58 -13.13 14.24
N ASP A 9 -1.51 -13.74 14.97
CA ASP A 9 -2.94 -13.54 14.78
C ASP A 9 -3.41 -12.43 15.72
N HIS A 10 -3.68 -11.25 15.15
CA HIS A 10 -4.08 -10.06 15.87
C HIS A 10 -5.61 -9.88 15.83
N PRO A 11 -6.28 -9.55 16.96
CA PRO A 11 -7.74 -9.45 17.01
C PRO A 11 -8.35 -8.39 16.09
N PHE A 12 -7.61 -7.31 15.80
CA PHE A 12 -8.07 -6.25 14.90
C PHE A 12 -7.68 -6.49 13.42
N TRP A 13 -6.44 -6.90 13.16
CA TRP A 13 -5.87 -6.96 11.80
C TRP A 13 -6.13 -8.30 11.12
N GLY A 14 -6.42 -9.35 11.89
CA GLY A 14 -6.24 -10.73 11.43
C GLY A 14 -4.76 -11.13 11.51
N THR A 15 -4.29 -11.90 10.54
CA THR A 15 -2.90 -12.36 10.50
C THR A 15 -1.98 -11.25 9.97
N VAL A 16 -1.02 -10.81 10.77
CA VAL A 16 0.00 -9.82 10.40
C VAL A 16 1.40 -10.41 10.51
N GLN A 17 2.34 -9.88 9.74
CA GLN A 17 3.66 -10.46 9.54
C GLN A 17 4.76 -9.42 9.77
N ARG A 18 5.93 -9.86 10.24
CA ARG A 18 7.17 -9.09 10.21
C ARG A 18 8.12 -9.75 9.22
N ARG A 19 8.78 -8.96 8.38
CA ARG A 19 9.63 -9.48 7.28
C ARG A 19 11.06 -8.95 7.35
N SER A 20 11.98 -9.71 6.77
CA SER A 20 13.38 -9.29 6.62
C SER A 20 13.48 -8.05 5.74
N GLY A 21 14.36 -7.12 6.14
CA GLY A 21 14.59 -5.85 5.43
C GLY A 21 13.51 -4.79 5.66
N TYR A 22 12.58 -5.01 6.58
CA TYR A 22 11.53 -4.07 6.97
C TYR A 22 11.44 -3.97 8.49
N GLU A 23 11.31 -2.75 9.03
CA GLU A 23 11.32 -2.53 10.49
C GLU A 23 9.94 -2.67 11.15
N GLY A 24 8.85 -2.66 10.38
CA GLY A 24 7.48 -2.75 10.88
C GLY A 24 6.74 -4.06 10.59
N TRP A 25 5.44 -4.04 10.81
CA TRP A 25 4.50 -5.12 10.51
C TRP A 25 3.72 -4.84 9.22
N ASP A 26 3.32 -5.91 8.54
CA ASP A 26 2.46 -5.83 7.36
C ASP A 26 1.21 -6.71 7.44
N LEU A 27 0.11 -6.20 6.88
CA LEU A 27 -1.07 -6.98 6.50
C LEU A 27 -1.07 -7.17 4.97
N GLU A 28 -0.86 -8.41 4.51
CA GLU A 28 -0.91 -8.73 3.07
C GLU A 28 -2.34 -9.00 2.61
N GLN A 29 -2.75 -8.35 1.52
CA GLN A 29 -4.01 -8.58 0.82
C GLN A 29 -3.76 -8.93 -0.65
N ALA A 30 -4.41 -9.99 -1.11
CA ALA A 30 -4.43 -10.34 -2.51
C ALA A 30 -5.45 -9.47 -3.28
N ALA A 31 -5.06 -9.06 -4.48
CA ALA A 31 -5.89 -8.33 -5.41
C ALA A 31 -5.74 -8.92 -6.82
N SER A 32 -6.67 -8.58 -7.71
CA SER A 32 -6.54 -8.91 -9.13
C SER A 32 -6.68 -7.64 -9.96
N LEU A 33 -5.78 -7.48 -10.92
CA LEU A 33 -5.86 -6.42 -11.93
C LEU A 33 -7.00 -6.71 -12.92
N PRO A 34 -7.45 -5.71 -13.71
CA PRO A 34 -8.53 -5.90 -14.67
C PRO A 34 -8.26 -6.97 -15.74
N ASP A 35 -6.99 -7.26 -16.01
CA ASP A 35 -6.55 -8.31 -16.96
C ASP A 35 -6.42 -9.70 -16.31
N GLY A 36 -6.81 -9.85 -15.04
CA GLY A 36 -6.74 -11.11 -14.30
C GLY A 36 -5.39 -11.41 -13.65
N THR A 37 -4.41 -10.49 -13.74
CA THR A 37 -3.11 -10.66 -13.08
C THR A 37 -3.25 -10.50 -11.57
N ASP A 38 -2.60 -11.38 -10.82
CA ASP A 38 -2.53 -11.26 -9.37
C ASP A 38 -1.66 -10.05 -8.98
N ALA A 39 -2.15 -9.25 -8.05
CA ALA A 39 -1.44 -8.15 -7.43
C ALA A 39 -1.40 -8.37 -5.92
N LYS A 40 -0.26 -8.04 -5.30
CA LYS A 40 -0.08 -8.12 -3.86
C LYS A 40 0.02 -6.72 -3.27
N LEU A 41 -0.82 -6.44 -2.30
CA LEU A 41 -0.83 -5.20 -1.55
C LEU A 41 -0.51 -5.48 -0.09
N ARG A 42 0.33 -4.66 0.51
CA ARG A 42 0.73 -4.73 1.91
C ARG A 42 0.36 -3.43 2.59
N PHE A 43 -0.28 -3.53 3.74
CA PHE A 43 -0.48 -2.38 4.61
C PHE A 43 0.59 -2.41 5.67
N ASP A 44 1.41 -1.39 5.70
CA ASP A 44 2.57 -1.34 6.56
C ASP A 44 2.34 -0.40 7.74
N PHE A 45 2.75 -0.83 8.92
CA PHE A 45 2.61 -0.07 10.18
C PHE A 45 3.61 -0.56 11.24
N ASP A 46 4.01 0.33 12.15
CA ASP A 46 5.10 0.02 13.09
C ASP A 46 4.65 -0.82 14.31
N ASP A 47 3.48 -0.50 14.89
CA ASP A 47 2.93 -1.24 16.03
C ASP A 47 1.48 -1.69 15.77
N PRO A 48 1.20 -3.01 15.69
CA PRO A 48 -0.15 -3.52 15.50
C PRO A 48 -1.10 -3.14 16.64
N ASN A 49 -0.60 -2.82 17.84
CA ASN A 49 -1.40 -2.46 19.00
C ASN A 49 -1.63 -0.94 19.13
N ASN A 50 -1.06 -0.12 18.24
CA ASN A 50 -1.24 1.33 18.29
C ASN A 50 -2.70 1.69 17.92
N PRO A 51 -3.49 2.25 18.87
CA PRO A 51 -4.90 2.54 18.62
C PRO A 51 -5.09 3.61 17.54
N THR A 52 -4.17 4.56 17.40
CA THR A 52 -4.25 5.59 16.35
C THR A 52 -4.11 4.97 14.97
N VAL A 53 -3.17 4.03 14.80
CA VAL A 53 -2.96 3.30 13.55
C VAL A 53 -4.19 2.45 13.20
N GLN A 54 -4.80 1.78 14.19
CA GLN A 54 -6.04 1.01 14.00
C GLN A 54 -7.23 1.91 13.61
N ASP A 55 -7.39 3.07 14.26
CA ASP A 55 -8.41 4.05 13.92
C ASP A 55 -8.20 4.60 12.50
N ASN A 56 -6.97 4.96 12.15
CA ASN A 56 -6.60 5.43 10.83
C ASN A 56 -6.89 4.38 9.76
N TYR A 57 -6.49 3.12 9.98
CA TYR A 57 -6.84 2.03 9.07
C TYR A 57 -8.34 1.85 8.92
N SER A 58 -9.11 1.99 10.00
CA SER A 58 -10.59 1.92 9.93
C SER A 58 -11.17 3.05 9.07
N VAL A 59 -10.64 4.27 9.19
CA VAL A 59 -11.02 5.41 8.34
C VAL A 59 -10.67 5.13 6.87
N ILE A 60 -9.44 4.68 6.59
CA ILE A 60 -8.98 4.29 5.25
C ILE A 60 -9.91 3.22 4.66
N ARG A 61 -10.21 2.18 5.44
CA ARG A 61 -11.01 1.03 5.00
C ARG A 61 -12.47 1.38 4.79
N SER A 62 -13.02 2.35 5.51
CA SER A 62 -14.38 2.86 5.29
C SER A 62 -14.54 3.52 3.91
N ARG A 63 -13.45 4.05 3.35
CA ARG A 63 -13.41 4.70 2.02
C ARG A 63 -12.92 3.78 0.90
N TRP A 64 -12.76 2.49 1.19
CA TRP A 64 -12.09 1.56 0.26
C TRP A 64 -12.80 1.39 -1.07
N ALA A 65 -14.14 1.45 -1.09
CA ALA A 65 -14.90 1.37 -2.33
C ALA A 65 -14.54 2.49 -3.33
N GLU A 66 -14.09 3.65 -2.82
CA GLU A 66 -13.67 4.79 -3.63
C GLU A 66 -12.18 4.72 -4.00
N ILE A 67 -11.34 4.24 -3.07
CA ILE A 67 -9.88 4.23 -3.17
C ILE A 67 -9.37 3.04 -3.97
N TRP A 68 -9.90 1.86 -3.67
CA TRP A 68 -9.38 0.59 -4.18
C TRP A 68 -9.36 0.50 -5.70
N PRO A 69 -10.44 0.84 -6.44
CA PRO A 69 -10.41 0.78 -7.89
C PRO A 69 -9.32 1.66 -8.51
N ARG A 70 -8.95 2.77 -7.86
CA ARG A 70 -7.91 3.70 -8.32
C ARG A 70 -6.51 3.16 -8.10
N ILE A 71 -6.27 2.54 -6.95
CA ILE A 71 -5.00 1.83 -6.68
C ILE A 71 -4.80 0.74 -7.72
N ILE A 72 -5.83 -0.07 -7.98
CA ILE A 72 -5.78 -1.14 -8.98
C ILE A 72 -5.55 -0.60 -10.40
N ASP A 73 -6.27 0.46 -10.78
CA ASP A 73 -6.08 1.10 -12.09
C ASP A 73 -4.65 1.66 -12.23
N ARG A 74 -4.11 2.27 -11.18
CA ARG A 74 -2.74 2.78 -11.18
C ARG A 74 -1.71 1.66 -11.37
N ILE A 75 -1.85 0.56 -10.64
CA ILE A 75 -0.99 -0.62 -10.80
C ILE A 75 -1.10 -1.16 -12.23
N ALA A 76 -2.31 -1.22 -12.80
CA ALA A 76 -2.53 -1.66 -14.18
C ALA A 76 -1.87 -0.73 -15.22
N GLN A 77 -1.93 0.58 -15.01
CA GLN A 77 -1.24 1.57 -15.84
C GLN A 77 0.29 1.40 -15.77
N MET A 78 0.83 1.26 -14.55
CA MET A 78 2.27 1.01 -14.35
C MET A 78 2.73 -0.27 -15.04
N LYS A 79 1.95 -1.35 -14.91
CA LYS A 79 2.19 -2.60 -15.64
C LYS A 79 2.14 -2.41 -17.15
N SER A 80 1.20 -1.61 -17.66
CA SER A 80 1.10 -1.36 -19.11
C SER A 80 2.25 -0.51 -19.65
N ALA A 81 2.80 0.39 -18.82
CA ALA A 81 3.97 1.20 -19.15
C ALA A 81 5.31 0.46 -18.97
N TYR A 82 5.30 -0.68 -18.27
CA TYR A 82 6.48 -1.53 -18.10
C TYR A 82 7.05 -1.96 -19.45
N GLY A 83 8.37 -1.78 -19.63
CA GLY A 83 9.08 -2.08 -20.88
C GLY A 83 9.11 -0.95 -21.91
N TYR A 84 8.44 0.18 -21.66
CA TYR A 84 8.47 1.37 -22.53
C TYR A 84 9.43 2.48 -22.03
N GLY A 85 10.27 2.18 -21.02
CA GLY A 85 11.31 3.05 -20.46
C GLY A 85 12.09 2.37 -19.32
N ASP A 86 12.99 3.10 -18.64
CA ASP A 86 13.68 2.67 -17.40
C ASP A 86 12.70 2.67 -16.20
N ALA A 87 11.57 1.98 -16.34
CA ALA A 87 10.57 1.87 -15.28
C ALA A 87 11.13 0.94 -14.18
N PRO A 88 11.36 1.44 -12.94
CA PRO A 88 11.89 0.65 -11.82
C PRO A 88 10.79 -0.19 -11.15
N PHE A 89 10.05 -0.94 -11.97
CA PHE A 89 8.93 -1.76 -11.55
C PHE A 89 8.95 -3.06 -12.34
N ASP A 90 8.95 -4.21 -11.67
CA ASP A 90 8.77 -5.53 -12.26
C ASP A 90 7.46 -6.16 -11.77
N PRO A 91 6.41 -6.23 -12.59
CA PRO A 91 5.11 -6.81 -12.20
C PRO A 91 5.19 -8.29 -11.80
N ALA A 92 6.28 -9.01 -12.12
CA ALA A 92 6.46 -10.39 -11.73
C ALA A 92 6.97 -10.57 -10.29
N THR A 93 7.66 -9.57 -9.74
CA THR A 93 8.37 -9.69 -8.46
C THR A 93 8.02 -8.61 -7.45
N ASP A 94 7.50 -7.47 -7.91
CA ASP A 94 7.11 -6.37 -7.06
C ASP A 94 5.79 -6.60 -6.35
N TRP A 95 5.73 -5.99 -5.18
CA TRP A 95 4.59 -5.91 -4.30
C TRP A 95 4.38 -4.43 -3.98
N PHE A 96 3.18 -4.07 -3.57
CA PHE A 96 2.83 -2.68 -3.33
C PHE A 96 2.57 -2.42 -1.85
N SER A 97 3.33 -1.53 -1.22
CA SER A 97 3.06 -1.05 0.14
C SER A 97 2.10 0.12 0.17
N ILE A 98 1.31 0.15 1.24
CA ILE A 98 0.48 1.25 1.69
C ILE A 98 0.83 1.50 3.15
N SER A 99 1.55 2.57 3.45
CA SER A 99 1.85 2.93 4.84
C SER A 99 0.60 3.50 5.51
N VAL A 100 0.24 2.97 6.69
CA VAL A 100 -0.82 3.50 7.54
C VAL A 100 -0.23 4.61 8.41
N PRO A 101 -0.77 5.84 8.38
CA PRO A 101 -0.22 6.94 9.17
C PRO A 101 -0.26 6.66 10.67
N GLU A 102 0.78 7.09 11.39
CA GLU A 102 0.81 7.07 12.86
C GLU A 102 0.08 8.27 13.48
N ASP A 103 0.07 9.39 12.75
CA ASP A 103 -0.66 10.59 13.15
C ASP A 103 -2.15 10.45 12.83
N ARG A 104 -2.99 10.88 13.77
CA ARG A 104 -4.45 10.76 13.64
C ARG A 104 -4.97 11.49 12.41
N ILE A 105 -5.71 10.79 11.56
CA ILE A 105 -6.48 11.38 10.46
C ILE A 105 -7.67 12.13 11.07
N GLU A 106 -7.67 13.47 10.97
CA GLU A 106 -8.79 14.28 11.46
C GLU A 106 -10.05 14.07 10.61
N ASN A 107 -11.21 14.26 11.24
CA ASN A 107 -12.49 14.04 10.59
C ASN A 107 -12.69 15.01 9.42
N GLY A 108 -12.75 14.46 8.21
CA GLY A 108 -12.87 15.22 6.97
C GLY A 108 -11.54 15.74 6.41
N ALA A 109 -10.38 15.47 7.03
CA ALA A 109 -9.07 15.94 6.56
C ALA A 109 -8.63 15.34 5.21
N GLU A 110 -7.77 16.11 4.52
CA GLU A 110 -6.95 15.75 3.36
C GLU A 110 -5.99 14.66 3.87
N TRP A 111 -5.97 13.48 3.26
CA TRP A 111 -4.96 12.47 3.56
C TRP A 111 -4.55 11.76 2.28
N SER A 112 -3.38 11.14 2.26
CA SER A 112 -2.78 10.53 1.06
C SER A 112 -2.40 9.08 1.36
N VAL A 113 -2.39 8.21 0.35
CA VAL A 113 -1.74 6.89 0.43
C VAL A 113 -0.49 6.95 -0.41
N MET A 114 0.63 6.52 0.15
CA MET A 114 1.78 6.18 -0.67
C MET A 114 1.61 4.75 -1.18
N LEU A 115 1.70 4.57 -2.50
CA LEU A 115 1.76 3.29 -3.17
C LEU A 115 3.21 3.05 -3.58
N GLN A 116 3.91 2.11 -2.96
CA GLN A 116 5.34 1.89 -3.24
C GLN A 116 5.60 0.46 -3.71
N ALA A 117 6.27 0.32 -4.86
CA ALA A 117 6.92 -0.93 -5.28
C ALA A 117 8.31 -1.05 -4.64
N THR A 118 8.95 -2.21 -4.76
CA THR A 118 10.23 -2.49 -4.10
C THR A 118 11.31 -1.43 -4.38
N GLU A 119 11.38 -0.92 -5.61
CA GLU A 119 12.41 0.03 -6.05
C GLU A 119 11.87 1.44 -6.39
N ALA A 120 10.58 1.70 -6.22
CA ALA A 120 9.99 3.01 -6.52
C ALA A 120 8.70 3.30 -5.74
N GLY A 121 8.55 4.56 -5.32
CA GLY A 121 7.35 5.07 -4.67
C GLY A 121 6.52 5.97 -5.58
N TRP A 122 5.20 5.82 -5.52
CA TRP A 122 4.21 6.74 -6.08
C TRP A 122 3.33 7.26 -4.95
N LEU A 123 3.34 8.57 -4.72
CA LEU A 123 2.38 9.18 -3.80
C LEU A 123 1.02 9.31 -4.50
N ILE A 124 -0.01 8.74 -3.90
CA ILE A 124 -1.41 8.94 -4.30
C ILE A 124 -2.07 9.85 -3.28
N ASP A 125 -2.19 11.14 -3.60
CA ASP A 125 -2.84 12.11 -2.73
C ASP A 125 -4.38 11.99 -2.78
N PHE A 126 -5.03 11.80 -1.63
CA PHE A 126 -6.48 11.61 -1.51
C PHE A 126 -7.18 12.83 -0.90
N ARG A 127 -6.94 13.98 -1.52
CA ARG A 127 -7.93 15.07 -1.66
C ARG A 127 -7.43 15.99 -2.79
N GLY A 128 -8.06 15.91 -3.98
CA GLY A 128 -7.68 16.72 -5.15
C GLY A 128 -7.41 15.95 -6.46
N TRP A 129 -7.35 14.61 -6.42
CA TRP A 129 -7.27 13.72 -7.61
C TRP A 129 -6.08 13.95 -8.55
N GLU A 130 -4.95 14.45 -8.06
CA GLU A 130 -3.74 14.58 -8.87
C GLU A 130 -2.81 13.40 -8.62
N ASP A 131 -2.60 12.62 -9.67
CA ASP A 131 -1.47 11.70 -9.79
C ASP A 131 -0.21 12.55 -9.92
N PHE A 132 0.56 12.65 -8.84
CA PHE A 132 1.77 13.48 -8.87
C PHE A 132 2.89 12.88 -9.71
N GLY A 133 2.75 11.65 -10.23
CA GLY A 133 3.53 11.06 -11.33
C GLY A 133 5.06 11.00 -11.18
N GLY A 134 5.60 11.65 -10.15
CA GLY A 134 7.02 11.75 -9.89
C GLY A 134 7.46 10.55 -9.07
N GLN A 135 8.50 9.89 -9.57
CA GLN A 135 9.37 9.08 -8.71
C GLN A 135 9.80 9.96 -7.53
N GLY A 136 9.24 9.68 -6.36
CA GLY A 136 9.78 10.20 -5.12
C GLY A 136 10.92 9.30 -4.71
N VAL A 137 12.16 9.80 -4.75
CA VAL A 137 13.22 9.26 -3.89
C VAL A 137 12.97 9.88 -2.53
N PHE A 138 12.48 9.09 -1.58
CA PHE A 138 12.36 9.49 -0.18
C PHE A 138 13.08 8.46 0.68
#